data_AF-A0A0N4VRD1-F1
#
_entry.id   AF-A0A0N4VRD1-F1
#
_cell.length_a   1.000
_cell.length_b   1.000
_cell.length_c   1.000
_cell.angle_alpha   90.00
_cell.angle_beta   90.00
_cell.angle_gamma   90.00
#
_symmetry.space_group_name_H-M   'P 1'
#
loop_
_entity.id
_entity.type
_entity.pdbx_description
1 polymer ?
#
loop_
_entity_poly.entity_id
_entity_poly.type
_entity_poly.pdbx_seq_one_letter_code
_entity_poly.pdbx_strand_id
1 'polypeptide(L)'
;MEAVESHVSVRLYWDYLRALSEVEKLNEEKKEKVMSHVKWTDKYVELLHFYSSCALCDSDGDGLKCQACGANPVEKVIQLFSSESYNHDTLESEELRCIGAGSPMPAMVRILPSLGVSKINLDFQCVTGGQGLNEYLVCSHCAKSSILYHKLHHMRYLILKQCEEQMEMISYEEPLMSADSVIEKCLKSFRWLNQILSEYVGTWRKIDLNAY
;
A
#
# COMPACT_ATOMS: atom_id res chain seq x y z
N MET A 1 22.64 36.51 -8.34
CA MET A 1 21.37 35.78 -8.56
C MET A 1 21.57 34.29 -8.33
N GLU A 2 22.58 33.65 -8.96
CA GLU A 2 22.93 32.24 -8.76
C GLU A 2 23.17 31.81 -7.30
N ALA A 3 23.85 32.63 -6.48
CA ALA A 3 24.10 32.31 -5.08
C ALA A 3 22.83 32.31 -4.20
N VAL A 4 21.77 33.01 -4.61
CA VAL A 4 20.50 33.05 -3.89
C VAL A 4 19.65 31.84 -4.28
N GLU A 5 19.64 31.47 -5.56
CA GLU A 5 18.98 30.26 -6.05
C GLU A 5 19.60 28.98 -5.48
N SER A 6 20.94 28.92 -5.37
CA SER A 6 21.63 27.79 -4.73
C SER A 6 21.31 27.67 -3.24
N HIS A 7 21.27 28.79 -2.51
CA HIS A 7 20.88 28.80 -1.09
C HIS A 7 19.41 28.41 -0.86
N VAL A 8 18.49 28.84 -1.73
CA VAL A 8 17.07 28.46 -1.67
C VAL A 8 16.91 26.97 -1.97
N SER A 9 17.61 26.44 -2.99
CA SER A 9 17.60 25.02 -3.34
C SER A 9 18.10 24.12 -2.20
N VAL A 10 19.23 24.48 -1.57
CA VAL A 10 19.77 23.74 -0.42
C VAL A 10 18.81 23.74 0.77
N ARG A 11 18.15 24.88 1.04
CA ARG A 11 17.17 24.97 2.14
C ARG A 11 15.94 24.09 1.89
N LEU A 12 15.39 24.13 0.67
CA LEU A 12 14.24 23.28 0.28
C LEU A 12 14.58 21.79 0.37
N TYR A 13 15.78 21.40 -0.05
CA TYR A 13 16.26 20.03 0.08
C TYR A 13 16.38 19.59 1.55
N TRP A 14 16.91 20.45 2.43
CA TRP A 14 17.01 20.14 3.86
C TRP A 14 15.64 20.05 4.55
N ASP A 15 14.72 20.96 4.24
CA ASP A 15 13.37 20.93 4.77
C ASP A 15 12.62 19.66 4.30
N TYR A 16 12.84 19.23 3.05
CA TYR A 16 12.35 17.95 2.54
C TYR A 16 12.90 16.75 3.32
N LEU A 17 14.23 16.66 3.50
CA LEU A 17 14.85 15.55 4.23
C LEU A 17 14.37 15.45 5.68
N ARG A 18 14.16 16.60 6.33
CA ARG A 18 13.61 16.64 7.69
C ARG A 18 12.17 16.12 7.71
N ALA A 19 11.32 16.62 6.83
CA ALA A 19 9.93 16.18 6.75
C ALA A 19 9.83 14.68 6.45
N LEU A 20 10.66 14.18 5.52
CA LEU A 20 10.73 12.75 5.20
C LEU A 20 11.12 11.93 6.44
N SER A 21 12.18 12.33 7.15
CA SER A 21 12.63 11.63 8.36
C SER A 21 11.59 11.62 9.47
N GLU A 22 10.87 12.74 9.68
CA GLU A 22 9.78 12.82 10.65
C GLU A 22 8.62 11.87 10.29
N VAL A 23 8.26 11.82 9.01
CA VAL A 23 7.21 10.94 8.48
C VAL A 23 7.60 9.46 8.62
N GLU A 24 8.85 9.11 8.32
CA GLU A 24 9.37 7.74 8.49
C GLU A 24 9.37 7.31 9.95
N LYS A 25 9.81 8.18 10.86
CA LYS A 25 9.77 7.94 12.29
C LYS A 25 8.34 7.69 12.78
N LEU A 26 7.39 8.54 12.39
CA LEU A 26 5.99 8.37 12.74
C LEU A 26 5.43 7.04 12.20
N ASN A 27 5.78 6.67 10.97
CA ASN A 27 5.38 5.39 10.40
C ASN A 27 5.90 4.20 11.20
N GLU A 28 7.15 4.24 11.65
CA GLU A 28 7.71 3.18 12.48
C GLU A 28 6.98 3.07 13.81
N GLU A 29 6.77 4.19 14.51
CA GLU A 29 6.00 4.24 15.76
C GLU A 29 4.58 3.67 15.57
N LYS A 30 3.92 3.96 14.44
CA LYS A 30 2.60 3.41 14.15
C LYS A 30 2.64 1.92 13.80
N LYS A 31 3.66 1.44 13.09
CA LYS A 31 3.86 -0.01 12.83
C LYS A 31 4.06 -0.77 14.13
N GLU A 32 4.91 -0.28 15.03
CA GLU A 32 5.12 -0.85 16.37
C GLU A 32 3.82 -0.89 17.17
N LYS A 33 3.03 0.20 17.11
CA LYS A 33 1.72 0.24 17.75
C LYS A 33 0.77 -0.83 17.20
N VAL A 34 0.69 -1.03 15.88
CA VAL A 34 -0.12 -2.12 15.32
C VAL A 34 0.41 -3.48 15.79
N MET A 35 1.72 -3.70 15.73
CA MET A 35 2.35 -4.96 16.13
C MET A 35 2.15 -5.31 17.60
N SER A 36 2.04 -4.32 18.50
CA SER A 36 1.75 -4.57 19.92
C SER A 36 0.32 -5.08 20.20
N HIS A 37 -0.60 -4.94 19.24
CA HIS A 37 -2.00 -5.39 19.35
C HIS A 37 -2.28 -6.70 18.59
N VAL A 38 -1.28 -7.29 17.96
CA VAL A 38 -1.41 -8.54 17.19
C VAL A 38 -0.32 -9.53 17.57
N LYS A 39 -0.54 -10.79 17.26
CA LYS A 39 0.45 -11.87 17.43
C LYS A 39 0.57 -12.63 16.12
N TRP A 40 1.13 -11.96 15.12
CA TRP A 40 1.30 -12.57 13.80
C TRP A 40 2.52 -13.46 13.74
N THR A 41 2.42 -14.52 12.95
CA THR A 41 3.60 -15.35 12.62
C THR A 41 4.57 -14.56 11.75
N ASP A 42 5.89 -14.76 11.93
CA ASP A 42 6.91 -14.07 11.14
C ASP A 42 6.69 -14.24 9.63
N LYS A 43 6.37 -15.47 9.20
CA LYS A 43 6.02 -15.77 7.80
C LYS A 43 4.90 -14.88 7.25
N TYR A 44 3.88 -14.57 8.06
CA TYR A 44 2.78 -13.69 7.62
C TYR A 44 3.27 -12.26 7.45
N VAL A 45 4.12 -11.77 8.36
CA VAL A 45 4.72 -10.44 8.28
C VAL A 45 5.64 -10.31 7.06
N GLU A 46 6.47 -11.32 6.79
CA GLU A 46 7.34 -11.37 5.61
C GLU A 46 6.54 -11.23 4.31
N LEU A 47 5.37 -11.87 4.21
CA LEU A 47 4.52 -11.75 3.03
C LEU A 47 3.84 -10.39 2.91
N LEU A 48 3.49 -9.76 4.05
CA LEU A 48 3.00 -8.38 4.07
C LEU A 48 4.07 -7.38 3.64
N HIS A 49 5.36 -7.70 3.74
CA HIS A 49 6.46 -6.87 3.24
C HIS A 49 6.78 -7.16 1.78
N PHE A 50 6.66 -8.43 1.38
CA PHE A 50 6.99 -8.87 0.04
C PHE A 50 5.99 -8.39 -1.01
N TYR A 51 4.69 -8.46 -0.72
CA TYR A 51 3.63 -8.09 -1.66
C TYR A 51 3.25 -6.62 -1.55
N SER A 52 3.35 -5.87 -2.64
CA SER A 52 3.10 -4.42 -2.67
C SER A 52 1.62 -4.04 -2.64
N SER A 53 0.72 -5.00 -2.89
CA SER A 53 -0.73 -4.81 -2.87
C SER A 53 -1.42 -5.73 -1.87
N CYS A 54 -2.47 -5.21 -1.23
CA CYS A 54 -3.25 -5.92 -0.22
C CYS A 54 -4.74 -5.56 -0.35
N ALA A 55 -5.58 -6.57 -0.53
CA ALA A 55 -7.03 -6.44 -0.62
C ALA A 55 -7.73 -7.28 0.44
N LEU A 56 -8.94 -6.85 0.84
CA LEU A 56 -9.76 -7.50 1.84
C LEU A 56 -11.06 -8.00 1.22
N CYS A 57 -11.38 -9.27 1.44
CA CYS A 57 -12.63 -9.90 1.02
C CYS A 57 -13.33 -10.56 2.22
N ASP A 58 -14.64 -10.80 2.09
CA ASP A 58 -15.39 -11.62 3.04
C ASP A 58 -15.00 -13.10 2.89
N SER A 59 -15.03 -13.83 4.00
CA SER A 59 -14.75 -15.26 4.03
C SER A 59 -16.01 -16.06 4.34
N ASP A 60 -16.17 -17.18 3.64
CA ASP A 60 -17.14 -18.23 3.97
C ASP A 60 -16.47 -19.38 4.77
N GLY A 61 -15.29 -19.13 5.33
CA GLY A 61 -14.40 -20.09 5.98
C GLY A 61 -14.83 -20.48 7.38
N ASP A 62 -16.06 -20.97 7.53
CA ASP A 62 -16.60 -21.43 8.81
C ASP A 62 -15.74 -22.54 9.44
N GLY A 63 -15.48 -22.43 10.74
CA GLY A 63 -14.75 -23.44 11.52
C GLY A 63 -13.23 -23.43 11.37
N LEU A 64 -12.66 -22.56 10.54
CA LEU A 64 -11.21 -22.40 10.40
C LEU A 64 -10.64 -21.38 11.40
N LYS A 65 -9.35 -21.53 11.73
CA LYS A 65 -8.61 -20.57 12.58
C LYS A 65 -7.83 -19.58 11.72
N CYS A 66 -7.78 -18.33 12.19
CA CYS A 66 -7.02 -17.25 11.59
C CYS A 66 -5.58 -17.69 11.34
N GLN A 67 -5.13 -17.62 10.09
CA GLN A 67 -3.78 -18.00 9.67
C GLN A 67 -2.72 -16.99 10.10
N ALA A 68 -3.11 -15.73 10.36
CA ALA A 68 -2.20 -14.71 10.83
C ALA A 68 -1.85 -14.90 12.32
N CYS A 69 -2.85 -15.09 13.20
CA CYS A 69 -2.64 -15.17 14.65
C CYS A 69 -2.82 -16.57 15.27
N GLY A 70 -3.37 -17.53 14.54
CA GLY A 70 -3.61 -18.90 15.01
C GLY A 70 -4.72 -19.06 16.07
N ALA A 71 -5.35 -17.97 16.53
CA ALA A 71 -6.22 -17.99 17.70
C ALA A 71 -7.71 -17.85 17.39
N ASN A 72 -8.09 -16.79 16.68
CA ASN A 72 -9.49 -16.40 16.45
C ASN A 72 -10.10 -17.12 15.24
N PRO A 73 -11.43 -17.23 15.15
CA PRO A 73 -12.10 -17.77 13.95
C PRO A 73 -11.83 -16.90 12.72
N VAL A 74 -11.87 -17.53 11.55
CA VAL A 74 -11.78 -16.84 10.26
C VAL A 74 -13.07 -16.09 9.97
N GLU A 75 -12.93 -14.86 9.50
CA GLU A 75 -14.06 -14.00 9.08
C GLU A 75 -13.79 -13.30 7.75
N LYS A 76 -12.51 -13.18 7.36
CA LYS A 76 -12.07 -12.41 6.19
C LYS A 76 -10.98 -13.16 5.43
N VAL A 77 -10.80 -12.77 4.17
CA VAL A 77 -9.69 -13.17 3.33
C VAL A 77 -8.83 -11.94 3.04
N ILE A 78 -7.53 -12.04 3.29
CA ILE A 78 -6.53 -11.08 2.82
C ILE A 78 -5.90 -11.63 1.54
N GLN A 79 -5.97 -10.86 0.47
CA GLN A 79 -5.33 -11.13 -0.81
C GLN A 79 -4.09 -10.25 -0.94
N LEU A 80 -2.93 -10.89 -1.04
CA LEU A 80 -1.63 -10.26 -1.24
C LEU A 80 -1.15 -10.52 -2.65
N PHE A 81 -0.78 -9.48 -3.37
CA PHE A 81 -0.31 -9.58 -4.74
C PHE A 81 0.63 -8.44 -5.12
N SER A 82 1.36 -8.63 -6.21
CA SER A 82 2.25 -7.63 -6.81
C SER A 82 2.27 -7.80 -8.32
N SER A 83 2.23 -6.69 -9.05
CA SER A 83 2.59 -6.66 -10.49
C SER A 83 4.10 -6.71 -10.71
N GLU A 84 4.86 -6.14 -9.78
CA GLU A 84 6.33 -6.05 -9.77
C GLU A 84 6.87 -6.13 -8.33
N SER A 85 8.11 -6.60 -8.16
CA SER A 85 8.84 -6.39 -6.90
C SER A 85 9.54 -5.03 -6.94
N TYR A 86 9.90 -4.53 -5.76
CA TYR A 86 10.65 -3.31 -5.63
C TYR A 86 11.60 -3.40 -4.43
N ASN A 87 12.70 -2.67 -4.50
CA ASN A 87 13.60 -2.50 -3.38
C ASN A 87 12.98 -1.56 -2.34
N HIS A 88 12.84 -2.00 -1.08
CA HIS A 88 12.18 -1.19 -0.05
C HIS A 88 12.92 0.13 0.25
N ASP A 89 14.25 0.13 0.16
CA ASP A 89 15.08 1.28 0.48
C ASP A 89 15.15 2.28 -0.69
N THR A 90 15.42 1.79 -1.91
CA THR A 90 15.63 2.61 -3.10
C THR A 90 14.34 2.89 -3.90
N LEU A 91 13.30 2.09 -3.69
CA LEU A 91 12.04 2.08 -4.46
C LEU A 91 12.18 1.69 -5.93
N GLU A 92 13.35 1.24 -6.35
CA GLU A 92 13.59 0.79 -7.72
C GLU A 92 12.83 -0.51 -7.98
N SER A 93 12.20 -0.61 -9.16
CA SER A 93 11.58 -1.84 -9.62
C SER A 93 12.63 -2.95 -9.79
N GLU A 94 12.29 -4.14 -9.32
CA GLU A 94 13.10 -5.34 -9.45
C GLU A 94 12.30 -6.42 -10.16
N GLU A 95 12.98 -7.32 -10.88
CA GLU A 95 12.33 -8.52 -11.43
C GLU A 95 11.76 -9.39 -10.31
N LEU A 96 10.48 -9.75 -10.42
CA LEU A 96 9.77 -10.54 -9.42
C LEU A 96 10.40 -11.94 -9.29
N ARG A 97 11.29 -12.11 -8.31
CA ARG A 97 11.83 -13.43 -7.96
C ARG A 97 10.85 -14.13 -7.05
N CYS A 98 10.07 -15.06 -7.63
CA CYS A 98 9.06 -15.79 -6.89
C CYS A 98 9.68 -16.51 -5.68
N ILE A 99 9.23 -16.15 -4.47
CA ILE A 99 9.39 -17.04 -3.32
C ILE A 99 8.45 -18.21 -3.60
N GLY A 100 8.97 -19.41 -3.84
CA GLY A 100 8.23 -20.62 -4.23
C GLY A 100 7.21 -21.14 -3.21
N ALA A 101 6.63 -20.28 -2.39
CA ALA A 101 5.46 -20.59 -1.57
C ALA A 101 4.22 -20.48 -2.45
N GLY A 102 3.87 -21.60 -3.10
CA GLY A 102 2.50 -21.78 -3.58
C GLY A 102 1.52 -21.48 -2.44
N SER A 103 0.40 -20.85 -2.78
CA SER A 103 -0.69 -20.57 -1.85
C SER A 103 -0.97 -21.82 -1.00
N PRO A 104 -1.12 -21.71 0.35
CA PRO A 104 -1.36 -22.88 1.21
C PRO A 104 -2.63 -23.65 0.86
N MET A 105 -3.50 -23.09 0.02
CA MET A 105 -4.67 -23.75 -0.54
C MET A 105 -4.71 -23.60 -2.08
N PRO A 106 -5.15 -24.63 -2.81
CA PRO A 106 -5.61 -24.45 -4.18
C PRO A 106 -6.75 -23.44 -4.17
N ALA A 107 -6.64 -22.35 -4.94
CA ALA A 107 -7.67 -21.33 -5.06
C ALA A 107 -9.02 -21.98 -5.44
N MET A 108 -10.02 -21.91 -4.56
CA MET A 108 -11.39 -22.21 -4.92
C MET A 108 -12.04 -20.94 -5.46
N VAL A 109 -12.26 -20.95 -6.76
CA VAL A 109 -12.98 -19.94 -7.54
C VAL A 109 -14.33 -19.61 -6.89
N ARG A 110 -14.55 -18.35 -6.49
CA ARG A 110 -15.89 -17.79 -6.32
C ARG A 110 -16.01 -16.54 -7.19
N ILE A 111 -16.67 -16.71 -8.33
CA ILE A 111 -17.16 -15.60 -9.15
C ILE A 111 -18.36 -15.00 -8.40
N LEU A 112 -18.29 -13.74 -7.97
CA LEU A 112 -19.46 -12.98 -7.57
C LEU A 112 -19.66 -11.78 -8.51
N PRO A 113 -20.87 -11.60 -9.08
CA PRO A 113 -21.20 -10.43 -9.87
C PRO A 113 -21.75 -9.27 -9.01
N SER A 114 -21.60 -8.07 -9.56
CA SER A 114 -22.37 -6.83 -9.33
C SER A 114 -22.03 -5.89 -8.15
N LEU A 115 -21.22 -4.88 -8.52
CA LEU A 115 -21.50 -3.43 -8.50
C LEU A 115 -21.87 -2.72 -7.18
N GLY A 116 -21.06 -1.69 -6.86
CA GLY A 116 -21.60 -0.46 -6.28
C GLY A 116 -20.70 0.37 -5.37
N VAL A 117 -19.46 0.73 -5.75
CA VAL A 117 -18.78 1.87 -5.10
C VAL A 117 -17.90 2.63 -6.09
N SER A 118 -18.19 3.91 -6.29
CA SER A 118 -17.36 4.86 -7.01
C SER A 118 -16.11 5.21 -6.19
N LYS A 119 -14.96 4.60 -6.49
CA LYS A 119 -13.60 5.18 -6.41
C LYS A 119 -12.53 4.11 -6.64
N ILE A 120 -11.58 4.46 -7.52
CA ILE A 120 -10.45 3.68 -8.04
C ILE A 120 -10.93 2.54 -8.95
N ASN A 121 -10.76 2.75 -10.25
CA ASN A 121 -11.04 1.77 -11.28
C ASN A 121 -9.93 0.70 -11.26
N LEU A 122 -10.03 -0.24 -10.32
CA LEU A 122 -9.30 -1.51 -10.38
C LEU A 122 -10.30 -2.56 -10.87
N ASP A 123 -10.66 -2.48 -12.16
CA ASP A 123 -11.23 -3.60 -12.90
C ASP A 123 -10.13 -4.67 -13.08
N PHE A 124 -9.73 -5.32 -11.99
CA PHE A 124 -8.91 -6.52 -12.05
C PHE A 124 -9.83 -7.72 -11.85
N GLN A 125 -10.21 -8.32 -12.97
CA GLN A 125 -10.74 -9.66 -13.02
C GLN A 125 -9.84 -10.57 -12.20
N CYS A 126 -10.45 -11.32 -11.28
CA CYS A 126 -9.81 -12.35 -10.48
C CYS A 126 -9.04 -13.30 -11.44
N VAL A 127 -7.72 -13.12 -11.56
CA VAL A 127 -6.88 -13.91 -12.46
C VAL A 127 -6.75 -15.29 -11.84
N THR A 128 -7.60 -16.21 -12.28
CA THR A 128 -7.52 -17.62 -11.95
C THR A 128 -6.15 -18.16 -12.34
N GLY A 129 -5.36 -18.60 -11.36
CA GLY A 129 -4.14 -19.39 -11.58
C GLY A 129 -2.86 -18.61 -11.94
N GLY A 130 -2.82 -17.31 -11.71
CA GLY A 130 -1.63 -16.48 -11.96
C GLY A 130 -0.63 -16.54 -10.80
N GLN A 131 0.61 -16.89 -11.09
CA GLN A 131 1.76 -16.68 -10.21
C GLN A 131 1.75 -15.23 -9.69
N GLY A 132 1.80 -15.02 -8.37
CA GLY A 132 1.84 -13.68 -7.76
C GLY A 132 0.66 -13.29 -6.87
N LEU A 133 -0.31 -14.19 -6.63
CA LEU A 133 -1.41 -14.00 -5.66
C LEU A 133 -1.27 -14.97 -4.48
N ASN A 134 -1.38 -14.46 -3.26
CA ASN A 134 -1.44 -15.24 -2.01
C ASN A 134 -2.67 -14.87 -1.19
N GLU A 135 -3.40 -15.87 -0.71
CA GLU A 135 -4.62 -15.70 0.07
C GLU A 135 -4.42 -16.18 1.51
N TYR A 136 -4.89 -15.36 2.46
CA TYR A 136 -4.84 -15.64 3.88
C TYR A 136 -6.20 -15.50 4.54
N LEU A 137 -6.66 -16.57 5.18
CA LEU A 137 -7.87 -16.60 5.98
C LEU A 137 -7.58 -16.02 7.36
N VAL A 138 -8.19 -14.88 7.69
CA VAL A 138 -7.89 -14.14 8.91
C VAL A 138 -9.16 -13.75 9.67
N CYS A 139 -9.02 -13.49 10.97
CA CYS A 139 -10.09 -12.88 11.76
C CYS A 139 -10.23 -11.39 11.44
N SER A 140 -11.39 -10.80 11.76
CA SER A 140 -11.66 -9.37 11.49
C SER A 140 -10.63 -8.43 12.09
N HIS A 141 -10.10 -8.73 13.28
CA HIS A 141 -9.03 -7.93 13.91
C HIS A 141 -7.75 -7.96 13.08
N CYS A 142 -7.26 -9.15 12.74
CA CYS A 142 -6.05 -9.30 11.94
C CYS A 142 -6.22 -8.71 10.53
N ALA A 143 -7.40 -8.84 9.92
CA ALA A 143 -7.70 -8.20 8.65
C ALA A 143 -7.48 -6.68 8.71
N LYS A 144 -8.15 -5.99 9.63
CA LYS A 144 -8.08 -4.52 9.70
C LYS A 144 -6.69 -4.04 10.12
N SER A 145 -6.01 -4.74 11.03
CA SER A 145 -4.62 -4.46 11.36
C SER A 145 -3.68 -4.68 10.17
N SER A 146 -3.89 -5.72 9.35
CA SER A 146 -3.04 -6.02 8.19
C SER A 146 -3.09 -4.92 7.14
N ILE A 147 -4.28 -4.40 6.84
CA ILE A 147 -4.44 -3.28 5.89
C ILE A 147 -3.68 -2.04 6.37
N LEU A 148 -3.78 -1.71 7.66
CA LEU A 148 -3.10 -0.54 8.23
C LEU A 148 -1.59 -0.73 8.24
N TYR A 149 -1.10 -1.88 8.69
CA TYR A 149 0.33 -2.20 8.73
C TYR A 149 0.95 -2.22 7.33
N HIS A 150 0.30 -2.91 6.39
CA HIS A 150 0.73 -3.00 4.99
C HIS A 150 0.86 -1.60 4.36
N LYS A 151 -0.16 -0.76 4.52
CA LYS A 151 -0.14 0.62 4.00
C LYS A 151 1.01 1.45 4.58
N LEU A 152 1.35 1.27 5.85
CA LEU A 152 2.50 1.95 6.46
C LEU A 152 3.84 1.43 5.94
N HIS A 153 3.97 0.12 5.79
CA HIS A 153 5.19 -0.51 5.28
C HIS A 153 5.49 -0.07 3.84
N HIS A 154 4.46 -0.05 2.99
CA HIS A 154 4.57 0.29 1.58
C HIS A 154 4.37 1.78 1.28
N MET A 155 4.25 2.65 2.29
CA MET A 155 3.83 4.04 2.09
C MET A 155 4.66 4.78 1.02
N ARG A 156 6.00 4.71 1.09
CA ARG A 156 6.89 5.39 0.14
C ARG A 156 6.64 4.92 -1.29
N TYR A 157 6.53 3.61 -1.48
CA TYR A 157 6.23 3.00 -2.78
C TYR A 157 4.83 3.39 -3.28
N LEU A 158 3.81 3.36 -2.42
CA LEU A 158 2.45 3.76 -2.79
C LEU A 158 2.35 5.23 -3.20
N ILE A 159 3.08 6.13 -2.52
CA ILE A 159 3.16 7.55 -2.91
C ILE A 159 3.82 7.68 -4.28
N LEU A 160 4.92 6.95 -4.53
CA LEU A 160 5.60 6.95 -5.82
C LEU A 160 4.63 6.53 -6.94
N LYS A 161 3.87 5.44 -6.75
CA LYS A 161 2.87 4.98 -7.73
C LYS A 161 1.75 5.99 -7.97
N GLN A 162 1.26 6.65 -6.92
CA GLN A 162 0.29 7.74 -7.09
C GLN A 162 0.87 8.94 -7.87
N CYS A 163 2.15 9.24 -7.71
CA CYS A 163 2.82 10.27 -8.51
C CYS A 163 2.95 9.85 -9.98
N GLU A 164 3.34 8.60 -10.25
CA GLU A 164 3.42 8.03 -11.60
C GLU A 164 2.05 8.08 -12.31
N GLU A 165 1.00 7.59 -11.65
CA GLU A 165 -0.37 7.63 -12.17
C GLU A 165 -0.83 9.06 -12.46
N GLN A 166 -0.54 10.02 -11.57
CA GLN A 166 -0.93 11.41 -11.77
C GLN A 166 -0.20 12.05 -12.96
N MET A 167 1.10 11.76 -13.13
CA MET A 167 1.88 12.24 -14.28
C MET A 167 1.38 11.61 -15.58
N GLU A 168 1.06 10.31 -15.58
CA GLU A 168 0.51 9.61 -16.74
C GLU A 168 -0.85 10.19 -17.15
N MET A 169 -1.76 10.40 -16.19
CA MET A 169 -3.07 11.00 -16.43
C MET A 169 -2.97 12.38 -17.07
N ILE A 170 -2.10 13.26 -16.55
CA ILE A 170 -1.90 14.60 -17.13
C ILE A 170 -1.28 14.50 -18.53
N SER A 171 -0.30 13.61 -18.72
CA SER A 171 0.36 13.42 -20.01
C SER A 171 -0.61 12.88 -21.07
N TYR A 172 -1.55 12.04 -20.67
CA TYR A 172 -2.62 11.55 -21.53
C TYR A 172 -3.61 12.67 -21.91
N GLU A 173 -4.00 13.51 -20.94
CA GLU A 173 -4.92 14.63 -21.17
C GLU A 173 -4.30 15.75 -22.03
N GLU A 174 -3.00 16.01 -21.89
CA GLU A 174 -2.28 17.07 -22.59
C GLU A 174 -0.98 16.56 -23.27
N PRO A 175 -1.07 15.81 -24.40
CA PRO A 175 0.06 15.09 -25.00
C PRO A 175 1.22 15.94 -25.53
N LEU A 176 1.01 17.26 -25.66
CA LEU A 176 2.02 18.20 -26.17
C LEU A 176 2.81 18.87 -25.04
N MET A 177 2.48 18.61 -23.77
CA MET A 177 3.25 19.14 -22.64
C MET A 177 4.63 18.48 -22.54
N SER A 178 5.63 19.26 -22.15
CA SER A 178 6.92 18.71 -21.76
C SER A 178 6.85 18.07 -20.37
N ALA A 179 7.79 17.17 -20.07
CA ALA A 179 7.88 16.53 -18.76
C ALA A 179 7.97 17.53 -17.60
N ASP A 180 8.78 18.58 -17.75
CA ASP A 180 8.92 19.63 -16.71
C ASP A 180 7.60 20.35 -16.45
N SER A 181 6.82 20.63 -17.50
CA SER A 181 5.51 21.26 -17.35
C SER A 181 4.49 20.33 -16.69
N VAL A 182 4.54 19.01 -16.96
CA VAL A 182 3.70 18.02 -16.28
C VAL A 182 4.01 18.00 -14.78
N ILE A 183 5.29 17.95 -14.42
CA ILE A 183 5.74 17.98 -13.03
C ILE A 183 5.28 19.26 -12.34
N GLU A 184 5.46 20.42 -12.97
CA GLU A 184 5.02 21.71 -12.41
C GLU A 184 3.50 21.73 -12.17
N LYS A 185 2.72 21.13 -13.07
CA LYS A 185 1.26 21.01 -12.93
C LYS A 185 0.87 20.08 -11.79
N CYS A 186 1.55 18.95 -11.61
CA CYS A 186 1.36 18.06 -10.45
C CYS A 186 1.62 18.80 -9.14
N LEU A 187 2.75 19.51 -9.05
CA LEU A 187 3.15 20.26 -7.85
C LEU A 187 2.17 21.38 -7.49
N LYS A 188 1.51 21.97 -8.49
CA LYS A 188 0.47 23.00 -8.29
C LYS A 188 -0.91 22.42 -7.95
N SER A 189 -1.10 21.10 -8.01
CA SER A 189 -2.38 20.45 -7.72
C SER A 189 -2.59 20.25 -6.21
N PHE A 190 -2.90 21.34 -5.50
CA PHE A 190 -3.19 21.30 -4.07
C PHE A 190 -4.32 20.33 -3.70
N ARG A 191 -5.32 20.17 -4.58
CA ARG A 191 -6.44 19.25 -4.33
C ARG A 191 -5.96 17.80 -4.24
N TRP A 192 -5.15 17.37 -5.20
CA TRP A 192 -4.60 16.02 -5.25
C TRP A 192 -3.62 15.78 -4.09
N LEU A 193 -2.68 16.71 -3.87
CA LEU A 193 -1.72 16.63 -2.76
C LEU A 193 -2.42 16.54 -1.39
N ASN A 194 -3.45 17.36 -1.16
CA ASN A 194 -4.22 17.30 0.09
C ASN A 194 -5.01 16.00 0.23
N GLN A 195 -5.44 15.38 -0.87
CA GLN A 195 -6.08 14.08 -0.83
C GLN A 195 -5.09 13.01 -0.35
N ILE A 196 -3.90 12.94 -0.95
CA ILE A 196 -2.81 12.03 -0.55
C ILE A 196 -2.52 12.20 0.95
N LEU A 197 -2.24 13.43 1.38
CA LEU A 197 -1.95 13.74 2.78
C LEU A 197 -3.09 13.32 3.72
N SER A 198 -4.34 13.60 3.35
CA SER A 198 -5.50 13.26 4.17
C SER A 198 -5.68 11.75 4.33
N GLU A 199 -5.39 10.97 3.28
CA GLU A 199 -5.46 9.51 3.32
C GLU A 199 -4.41 8.89 4.24
N TYR A 200 -3.17 9.42 4.22
CA TYR A 200 -2.10 8.94 5.12
C TYR A 200 -2.32 9.37 6.56
N VAL A 201 -2.62 10.65 6.79
CA VAL A 201 -2.95 11.13 8.15
C VAL A 201 -4.19 10.40 8.70
N GLY A 202 -5.17 10.09 7.85
CA GLY A 202 -6.31 9.26 8.22
C GLY A 202 -5.92 7.85 8.65
N THR A 203 -4.90 7.27 8.02
CA THR A 203 -4.34 5.95 8.40
C THR A 203 -3.73 6.01 9.80
N TRP A 204 -2.90 7.02 10.10
CA TRP A 204 -2.35 7.22 11.44
C TRP A 204 -3.42 7.42 12.50
N ARG A 205 -4.45 8.23 12.21
CA ARG A 205 -5.58 8.44 13.15
C ARG A 205 -6.33 7.15 13.46
N LYS A 206 -6.59 6.30 12.45
CA LYS A 206 -7.26 5.00 12.66
C LYS A 206 -6.45 4.11 13.61
N ILE A 207 -5.12 4.10 13.45
CA ILE A 207 -4.22 3.38 14.36
C ILE A 207 -4.25 3.99 15.75
N ASP A 208 -4.26 5.32 15.85
CA ASP A 208 -4.24 5.99 17.13
C ASP A 208 -5.48 5.76 17.98
N LEU A 209 -6.63 5.75 17.34
CA LEU A 209 -7.93 5.53 17.95
C LEU A 209 -8.25 4.04 18.17
N ASN A 210 -7.36 3.13 17.76
CA ASN A 210 -7.65 1.68 17.69
C ASN A 210 -8.98 1.40 16.96
N ALA A 211 -9.28 2.19 15.93
CA ALA A 211 -10.52 2.11 15.16
C ALA A 211 -10.38 1.07 14.03
N TYR A 212 -10.00 -0.16 14.40
CA TYR A 212 -9.82 -1.31 13.53
C TYR A 212 -10.15 -2.62 14.25
#